data_AF-A0A1T3NRV0-F1
#
_entry.id   AF-A0A1T3NRV0-F1
#
_cell.length_a   1.000
_cell.length_b   1.000
_cell.length_c   1.000
_cell.angle_alpha   90.00
_cell.angle_beta   90.00
_cell.angle_gamma   90.00
#
_symmetry.space_group_name_H-M   'P 1'
#
loop_
_entity.id
_entity.type
_entity.pdbx_description
1 polymer ?
#
loop_
_entity_poly.entity_id
_entity_poly.type
_entity_poly.pdbx_seq_one_letter_code
_entity_poly.pdbx_strand_id
1 'polypeptide(L)' 'MRRVYEPVEIRNRDGSWALGRINARWYGGRGEDWCRLRIVGSDRPARWVPFDPDVFVELQIDGT' A
#
# COMPACT_ATOMS: atom_id res chain seq x y z
N MET A 1 -14.10 -7.07 0.47
CA MET A 1 -12.93 -6.55 -0.30
C MET A 1 -13.40 -5.37 -1.13
N ARG A 2 -12.69 -4.24 -1.09
CA ARG A 2 -12.97 -3.02 -1.87
C ARG A 2 -11.83 -2.76 -2.84
N ARG A 3 -12.14 -2.49 -4.11
CA ARG A 3 -11.14 -1.99 -5.07
C ARG A 3 -10.86 -0.52 -4.76
N VAL A 4 -9.58 -0.15 -4.76
CA VAL A 4 -9.13 1.23 -4.52
C VAL A 4 -7.99 1.54 -5.49
N TYR A 5 -7.57 2.80 -5.54
CA TYR A 5 -6.37 3.21 -6.27
C TYR A 5 -5.69 4.30 -5.46
N GLU A 6 -4.77 3.91 -4.60
CA GLU A 6 -4.09 4.80 -3.66
C GLU A 6 -2.58 4.69 -3.93
N PRO A 7 -1.93 5.73 -4.46
CA PRO A 7 -0.47 5.78 -4.51
C PRO A 7 0.07 5.92 -3.08
N VAL A 8 1.17 5.22 -2.78
CA VAL A 8 1.75 5.22 -1.44
C VAL A 8 3.27 5.27 -1.51
N GLU A 9 3.87 5.90 -0.51
CA GLU A 9 5.25 5.64 -0.09
C GLU A 9 5.26 4.51 0.94
N ILE A 10 6.22 3.61 0.81
CA ILE A 10 6.36 2.42 1.64
C ILE A 10 7.68 2.52 2.37
N ARG A 11 7.61 2.50 3.70
CA ARG A 11 8.81 2.47 4.53
C ARG A 11 9.37 1.05 4.61
N ASN A 12 10.56 0.84 4.07
CA ASN A 12 11.27 -0.44 4.20
C ASN A 12 11.92 -0.56 5.59
N ARG A 13 12.23 -1.80 5.98
CA ARG A 13 12.85 -2.10 7.28
C ARG A 13 14.23 -1.44 7.46
N ASP A 14 14.95 -1.24 6.36
CA ASP A 14 16.25 -0.56 6.34
C ASP A 14 16.13 0.98 6.45
N GLY A 15 14.90 1.51 6.54
CA GLY A 15 14.61 2.94 6.61
C GLY A 15 14.53 3.62 5.24
N SER A 16 14.78 2.90 4.14
CA SER A 16 14.57 3.42 2.79
C SER A 16 13.08 3.52 2.44
N TRP A 17 12.78 4.32 1.43
CA TRP A 17 11.43 4.50 0.90
C TRP A 17 11.30 3.87 -0.48
N ALA A 18 10.14 3.25 -0.74
CA ALA A 18 9.76 2.75 -2.05
C ALA A 18 8.40 3.28 -2.47
N LEU A 19 8.24 3.58 -3.75
CA LEU A 19 6.93 3.94 -4.31
C LEU A 19 6.10 2.70 -4.61
N GLY A 20 4.81 2.78 -4.33
CA GLY A 20 3.88 1.72 -4.64
C GLY A 20 2.47 2.19 -4.84
N ARG A 21 1.59 1.21 -5.02
CA ARG A 21 0.16 1.41 -5.18
C ARG A 21 -0.63 0.33 -4.46
N ILE A 22 -1.59 0.76 -3.66
CA ILE A 22 -2.65 -0.11 -3.15
C ILE A 22 -3.79 -0.12 -4.17
N ASN A 23 -4.12 -1.31 -4.68
CA ASN A 23 -5.20 -1.49 -5.67
C ASN A 23 -6.46 -2.18 -5.11
N ALA A 24 -6.39 -2.68 -3.89
CA ALA A 24 -7.53 -3.22 -3.16
C ALA A 24 -7.26 -3.20 -1.65
N ARG A 25 -8.32 -3.08 -0.87
CA ARG A 25 -8.30 -3.25 0.59
C ARG A 25 -9.30 -4.33 1.01
N TRP A 26 -8.98 -5.05 2.07
CA TRP A 26 -9.91 -5.92 2.77
C TRP A 26 -9.87 -5.51 4.24
N TYR A 27 -11.04 -5.19 4.79
CA TYR A 27 -11.17 -4.79 6.18
C TYR A 27 -11.65 -5.99 6.98
N GLY A 28 -10.80 -6.50 7.86
CA GLY A 28 -11.14 -7.58 8.78
C GLY A 28 -11.80 -7.00 10.03
N GLY A 29 -12.89 -7.61 10.52
CA GLY A 29 -13.65 -7.09 11.67
C GLY A 29 -12.91 -7.05 13.02
N ARG A 30 -11.61 -7.35 13.06
CA ARG A 30 -10.76 -7.41 14.27
C ARG A 30 -9.38 -6.74 14.09
N GLY A 31 -9.29 -5.70 13.26
CA GLY A 31 -8.03 -4.96 13.05
C GLY A 31 -7.03 -5.65 12.13
N GLU A 32 -7.45 -6.74 11.48
CA GLU A 32 -6.68 -7.40 10.42
C GLU A 32 -7.06 -6.79 9.08
N ASP A 33 -6.64 -5.55 8.86
CA ASP A 33 -6.78 -4.92 7.57
C ASP A 33 -5.68 -5.42 6.63
N TRP A 34 -6.04 -5.71 5.39
CA TRP A 34 -5.11 -6.14 4.36
C TRP A 34 -5.20 -5.22 3.16
N CYS A 35 -4.07 -4.99 2.51
CA CYS A 35 -4.00 -4.24 1.27
C CYS A 35 -3.32 -5.08 0.18
N ARG A 36 -3.74 -4.87 -1.07
CA ARG A 36 -3.09 -5.47 -2.24
C ARG A 36 -2.10 -4.47 -2.82
N LEU A 37 -0.83 -4.70 -2.52
CA LEU A 37 0.28 -3.81 -2.82
C LEU A 37 0.99 -4.19 -4.12
N ARG A 38 1.28 -3.19 -4.96
CA ARG A 38 2.24 -3.28 -6.08
C ARG A 38 3.36 -2.27 -5.86
N ILE A 39 4.61 -2.72 -5.91
CA ILE A 39 5.79 -1.85 -5.82
C ILE A 39 6.16 -1.37 -7.23
N VAL A 40 6.39 -0.07 -7.40
CA VAL A 40 6.82 0.52 -8.67
C VAL A 40 8.29 0.18 -8.91
N GLY A 41 8.65 -0.17 -10.15
CA GLY A 41 10.02 -0.56 -10.50
C GLY A 41 10.43 -1.96 -10.02
N SER A 42 9.51 -2.74 -9.45
CA SER A 42 9.73 -4.14 -9.10
C SER A 42 9.02 -5.07 -10.09
N ASP A 43 9.70 -6.13 -10.50
CA ASP A 43 9.10 -7.22 -11.30
C ASP A 43 8.18 -8.13 -10.48
N ARG A 44 8.08 -7.89 -9.16
CA ARG A 44 7.20 -8.68 -8.30
C ARG A 44 5.74 -8.38 -8.60
N PRO A 45 4.88 -9.43 -8.70
CA PRO A 45 3.45 -9.22 -8.87
C PRO A 45 2.85 -8.56 -7.63
N ALA A 46 1.68 -7.94 -7.82
CA ALA A 46 0.93 -7.37 -6.72
C ALA A 46 0.48 -8.46 -5.74
N ARG A 47 0.72 -8.26 -4.44
CA ARG A 47 0.46 -9.24 -3.38
C ARG A 47 -0.36 -8.66 -2.26
N TRP A 48 -1.10 -9.51 -1.55
CA TRP A 48 -1.76 -9.15 -0.30
C TRP A 48 -0.74 -9.09 0.82
N VAL A 49 -0.79 -8.02 1.60
CA VAL A 49 0.01 -7.81 2.81
C VAL A 49 -0.89 -7.19 3.89
N PRO A 50 -0.58 -7.37 5.18
CA PRO A 50 -1.23 -6.61 6.24
C PRO A 50 -1.07 -5.12 5.98
N PHE A 51 -2.15 -4.36 6.14
CA PHE A 51 -2.11 -2.91 6.07
C PHE A 51 -1.58 -2.39 7.41
N ASP A 52 -0.52 -1.59 7.33
CA ASP A 52 0.12 -0.96 8.47
C ASP A 52 0.23 0.55 8.17
N PRO A 53 -0.54 1.41 8.87
CA PRO A 53 -0.53 2.85 8.63
C PRO A 53 0.82 3.51 8.93
N ASP A 54 1.71 2.89 9.71
CA ASP A 54 3.06 3.41 9.98
C ASP A 54 4.06 3.05 8.86
N VAL A 55 3.70 2.09 8.00
CA VAL A 55 4.50 1.65 6.85
C VAL A 55 4.03 2.27 5.55
N PHE A 56 2.72 2.48 5.39
CA PHE A 56 2.11 3.00 4.17
C PHE A 56 1.67 4.46 4.34
N VAL A 57 2.40 5.37 3.70
CA VAL A 57 2.03 6.78 3.66
C VAL A 57 1.32 7.05 2.33
N GLU A 58 0.04 7.43 2.39
CA GLU A 58 -0.71 7.78 1.19
C GLU A 58 -0.18 9.09 0.59
N LEU A 59 0.18 9.03 -0.70
CA LEU A 59 0.60 10.20 -1.43
C LEU A 59 -0.64 11.00 -1.83
N GLN A 60 -0.77 12.20 -1.27
CA GLN A 60 -1.78 13.14 -1.75
C GLN A 60 -1.40 13.57 -3.16
N ILE A 61 -2.26 13.25 -4.12
CA ILE A 61 -2.18 13.83 -5.45
C ILE A 61 -3.05 15.08 -5.42
N ASP A 62 -2.46 16.22 -5.05
CA ASP A 62 -3.12 17.50 -5.32
C ASP A 62 -3.10 17.73 -6.83
N GLY A 63 -4.29 17.74 -7.43
CA GLY A 63 -4.47 18.04 -8.85
C GLY A 63 -4.38 19.55 -9.07
N THR A 64 -3.41 19.98 -9.89
CA THR A 64 -3.37 21.31 -10.51
C THR A 64 -4.51 21.47 -11.52
#